data_AF-A0A453TB33-F1
#
_entry.id   AF-A0A453TB33-F1
#
_cell.length_a   1.000
_cell.length_b   1.000
_cell.length_c   1.000
_cell.angle_alpha   90.00
_cell.angle_beta   90.00
_cell.angle_gamma   90.00
#
_symmetry.space_group_name_H-M   'P 1'
#
loop_
_entity.id
_entity.type
_entity.pdbx_description
1 polymer ?
#
loop_
_entity_poly.entity_id
_entity_poly.type
_entity_poly.pdbx_seq_one_letter_code
_entity_poly.pdbx_strand_id
1 'polypeptide(L)'
;MAMAMELADKLLLVLRSYSLPVWATIISGLFVAVSLSLSIYLLLNHLSAYKNPEEQKFLVGVVLMVPIYAIESYISLVNPTIGVDIEILRDGYEAFAMYCFGRYLVACLGGEDRTIEFLKKEGSSGSDAPLLGNASEERHVNHPFPMNYMLNPWPVGEWFYLVVKFGLVQYMIIKTICALLAVILESFGVYCEGEFKWNCG
;
A
#
# COMPACT_ATOMS: atom_id res chain seq x y z
N MET A 1 -1.56 27.64 -20.07
CA MET A 1 -2.97 28.06 -20.23
C MET A 1 -3.64 27.38 -21.43
N ALA A 2 -3.03 27.41 -22.63
CA ALA A 2 -3.54 26.67 -23.80
C ALA A 2 -3.64 25.15 -23.60
N MET A 3 -2.62 24.53 -22.98
CA MET A 3 -2.60 23.09 -22.65
C MET A 3 -3.73 22.66 -21.69
N ALA A 4 -4.14 23.53 -20.77
CA ALA A 4 -5.22 23.23 -19.81
C ALA A 4 -6.61 23.32 -20.47
N MET A 5 -6.76 24.19 -21.47
CA MET A 5 -8.00 24.36 -22.22
C MET A 5 -8.19 23.25 -23.26
N GLU A 6 -7.10 22.82 -23.90
CA GLU A 6 -7.10 21.68 -24.81
C GLU A 6 -7.35 20.34 -24.08
N LEU A 7 -6.84 20.22 -22.85
CA LEU A 7 -7.15 19.11 -21.97
C LEU A 7 -8.63 19.12 -21.57
N ALA A 8 -9.20 20.28 -21.24
CA ALA A 8 -10.61 20.41 -20.90
C ALA A 8 -11.54 20.05 -22.06
N ASP A 9 -11.23 20.46 -23.29
CA ASP A 9 -12.02 20.14 -24.48
C ASP A 9 -11.92 18.66 -24.87
N LYS A 10 -10.73 18.05 -24.77
CA LYS A 10 -10.56 16.60 -24.94
C LYS A 10 -11.33 15.83 -23.87
N LEU A 11 -11.32 16.31 -22.63
CA LEU A 11 -12.05 15.74 -21.51
C LEU A 11 -13.56 15.85 -21.73
N LEU A 12 -14.05 16.97 -22.27
CA LEU A 12 -15.47 17.19 -22.58
C LEU A 12 -15.96 16.36 -23.77
N LEU A 13 -15.10 16.12 -24.77
CA LEU A 13 -15.38 15.21 -25.89
C LEU A 13 -15.39 13.74 -25.46
N VAL A 14 -14.46 13.33 -24.60
CA VAL A 14 -14.40 11.95 -24.07
C VAL A 14 -15.60 11.67 -23.17
N LEU A 15 -15.95 12.61 -22.27
CA LEU A 15 -17.17 12.56 -21.45
C LEU A 15 -18.46 12.39 -22.29
N ARG A 16 -18.47 12.88 -23.53
CA ARG A 16 -19.62 12.80 -24.44
C ARG A 16 -19.66 11.50 -25.26
N SER A 17 -18.54 10.79 -25.38
CA SER A 17 -18.40 9.61 -26.25
C SER A 17 -18.66 8.27 -25.54
N TYR A 18 -18.53 8.23 -24.21
CA TYR A 18 -18.80 7.05 -23.40
C TYR A 18 -20.20 7.18 -22.79
N SER A 19 -21.10 6.22 -23.01
CA SER A 19 -22.44 6.24 -22.40
C SER A 19 -22.34 5.84 -20.92
N LEU A 20 -21.73 6.70 -20.12
CA LEU A 20 -21.62 6.51 -18.68
C LEU A 20 -23.02 6.42 -18.08
N PRO A 21 -23.34 5.35 -17.34
CA PRO A 21 -24.57 5.30 -16.57
C PRO A 21 -24.56 6.44 -15.55
N VAL A 22 -25.41 7.45 -15.76
CA VAL A 22 -25.50 8.65 -14.90
C VAL A 22 -25.75 8.24 -13.44
N TRP A 23 -26.57 7.22 -13.21
CA TRP A 23 -26.83 6.67 -11.89
C TRP A 23 -25.57 6.14 -11.19
N ALA A 24 -24.67 5.47 -11.92
CA ALA A 24 -23.43 4.94 -11.36
C ALA A 24 -22.47 6.07 -10.98
N THR A 25 -22.40 7.13 -11.79
CA THR A 25 -21.55 8.30 -11.53
C THR A 25 -22.03 9.08 -10.29
N ILE A 26 -23.35 9.21 -10.12
CA ILE A 26 -23.93 9.87 -8.94
C ILE A 26 -23.66 9.06 -7.67
N ILE A 27 -23.85 7.74 -7.72
CA ILE A 27 -23.60 6.86 -6.57
C ILE A 27 -22.11 6.85 -6.22
N SER A 28 -21.23 6.68 -7.20
CA SER A 28 -19.78 6.69 -6.94
C SER A 28 -19.33 8.03 -6.36
N GLY A 29 -19.81 9.16 -6.90
CA GLY A 29 -19.51 10.49 -6.39
C GLY A 29 -19.92 10.70 -4.93
N LEU A 30 -21.09 10.18 -4.53
CA LEU A 30 -21.52 10.24 -3.13
C LEU A 30 -20.58 9.47 -2.20
N PHE A 31 -20.22 8.23 -2.56
CA PHE A 31 -19.32 7.40 -1.77
C PHE A 31 -17.91 8.02 -1.66
N VAL A 32 -17.43 8.62 -2.74
CA VAL A 32 -16.15 9.35 -2.77
C VAL A 32 -16.21 10.55 -1.82
N ALA A 33 -17.28 11.33 -1.85
CA ALA A 33 -17.45 12.47 -0.95
C ALA A 33 -17.46 12.06 0.52
N VAL A 34 -18.15 10.97 0.86
CA VAL A 34 -18.17 10.41 2.23
C VAL A 34 -16.78 9.93 2.63
N SER A 35 -16.11 9.17 1.76
CA SER A 35 -14.76 8.64 1.98
C SER A 35 -13.73 9.76 2.23
N LEU A 36 -13.75 10.80 1.39
CA LEU A 36 -12.89 11.98 1.54
C LEU A 36 -13.18 12.73 2.84
N SER A 37 -14.46 12.96 3.16
CA SER A 37 -14.86 13.68 4.36
C SER A 37 -14.39 12.96 5.63
N LEU A 38 -14.58 11.64 5.70
CA LEU A 38 -14.16 10.83 6.84
C LEU A 38 -12.63 10.77 6.95
N SER A 39 -11.94 10.62 5.81
CA SER A 39 -10.47 10.60 5.78
C SER A 39 -9.86 11.92 6.23
N ILE A 40 -10.40 13.04 5.75
CA ILE A 40 -9.97 14.39 6.18
C ILE A 40 -10.24 14.58 7.67
N TYR A 41 -11.41 14.17 8.17
CA TYR A 41 -11.73 14.24 9.59
C TYR A 41 -10.72 13.44 10.45
N LEU A 42 -10.40 12.21 10.04
CA LEU A 42 -9.40 11.37 10.73
C LEU A 42 -8.01 12.02 10.71
N LEU A 43 -7.58 12.54 9.56
CA LEU A 43 -6.29 13.24 9.43
C LEU A 43 -6.23 14.47 10.33
N LEU A 44 -7.27 15.30 10.35
CA LEU A 44 -7.34 16.48 11.21
C LEU A 44 -7.31 16.10 12.70
N ASN A 45 -7.99 15.02 13.10
CA ASN A 45 -7.93 14.53 14.47
C ASN A 45 -6.51 14.08 14.86
N HIS A 46 -5.80 13.36 13.99
CA HIS A 46 -4.42 12.97 14.26
C HIS A 46 -3.45 14.16 14.27
N LEU A 47 -3.63 15.14 13.39
CA LEU A 47 -2.79 16.35 13.33
C LEU A 47 -3.07 17.33 14.48
N SER A 48 -4.31 17.43 14.94
CA SER A 48 -4.68 18.29 16.08
C SER A 48 -4.27 17.69 17.42
N ALA A 49 -4.33 16.36 17.57
CA ALA A 49 -3.89 15.62 18.75
C ALA A 49 -2.49 15.01 18.55
N TYR A 50 -1.52 15.81 18.09
CA TYR A 50 -0.16 15.35 17.74
C TYR A 50 0.71 15.06 19.00
N LYS A 51 0.39 13.99 19.74
CA LYS A 51 1.06 13.61 20.99
C LYS A 51 2.29 12.72 20.78
N ASN A 52 2.24 11.81 19.80
CA ASN A 52 3.26 10.80 19.54
C ASN A 52 3.79 10.94 18.10
N PRO A 53 4.78 11.83 17.85
CA PRO A 53 5.24 12.15 16.50
C PRO A 53 5.85 10.95 15.76
N GLU A 54 6.46 10.00 16.49
CA GLU A 54 7.06 8.79 15.90
C GLU A 54 6.02 7.87 15.25
N GLU A 55 4.83 7.74 15.85
CA GLU A 55 3.75 6.88 15.35
C GLU A 55 2.91 7.63 14.31
N GLN A 56 2.53 8.87 14.61
CA GLN A 56 1.53 9.63 13.85
C GLN A 56 2.03 10.01 12.44
N LYS A 57 3.33 10.29 12.27
CA LYS A 57 3.90 10.61 10.95
C LYS A 57 3.72 9.48 9.94
N PHE A 58 3.82 8.22 10.38
CA PHE A 58 3.64 7.05 9.53
C PHE A 58 2.17 6.70 9.35
N LEU A 59 1.36 6.87 10.40
CA LEU A 59 -0.09 6.65 10.35
C LEU A 59 -0.77 7.54 9.29
N VAL A 60 -0.37 8.80 9.17
CA VAL A 60 -0.89 9.72 8.14
C VAL A 60 -0.69 9.15 6.72
N GLY A 61 0.47 8.56 6.44
CA GLY A 61 0.73 7.89 5.16
C GLY A 61 -0.14 6.66 4.92
N VAL A 62 -0.54 5.93 5.97
CA VAL A 62 -1.47 4.81 5.82
C VAL A 62 -2.90 5.30 5.58
N VAL A 63 -3.36 6.30 6.34
CA VAL A 63 -4.73 6.85 6.22
C VAL A 63 -4.98 7.48 4.85
N LEU A 64 -3.95 8.07 4.23
CA LEU A 64 -4.02 8.65 2.89
C LEU A 64 -4.28 7.62 1.76
N MET A 65 -4.20 6.31 2.02
CA MET A 65 -4.66 5.28 1.07
C MET A 65 -6.14 5.46 0.70
N VAL A 66 -7.00 5.66 1.69
CA VAL A 66 -8.46 5.74 1.48
C VAL A 66 -8.86 6.86 0.50
N PRO A 67 -8.41 8.13 0.66
CA PRO A 67 -8.77 9.19 -0.27
C PRO A 67 -8.14 9.00 -1.67
N ILE A 68 -6.92 8.47 -1.76
CA ILE A 68 -6.25 8.23 -3.05
C ILE A 68 -7.00 7.18 -3.87
N TYR A 69 -7.35 6.04 -3.26
CA TYR A 69 -8.09 4.97 -3.94
C TYR A 69 -9.51 5.42 -4.31
N ALA A 70 -10.18 6.19 -3.44
CA ALA A 70 -11.51 6.72 -3.76
C ALA A 70 -11.50 7.65 -4.98
N ILE A 71 -10.52 8.56 -5.06
CA ILE A 71 -10.37 9.48 -6.20
C ILE A 71 -10.00 8.71 -7.46
N GLU A 72 -9.04 7.80 -7.38
CA GLU A 72 -8.61 6.97 -8.52
C GLU A 72 -9.78 6.16 -9.08
N SER A 73 -10.52 5.43 -8.23
CA SER A 73 -11.68 4.66 -8.66
C SER A 73 -12.77 5.51 -9.32
N TYR A 74 -12.97 6.75 -8.88
CA TYR A 74 -13.91 7.68 -9.52
C TYR A 74 -13.40 8.16 -10.89
N ILE A 75 -12.12 8.48 -11.00
CA ILE A 75 -11.52 8.93 -12.25
C ILE A 75 -11.51 7.81 -13.28
N SER A 76 -11.14 6.59 -12.88
CA SER A 76 -11.17 5.40 -13.73
C SER A 76 -12.58 5.12 -14.27
N LEU A 77 -13.62 5.33 -13.45
CA LEU A 77 -15.01 5.23 -13.91
C LEU A 77 -15.36 6.30 -14.97
N VAL A 78 -14.99 7.56 -14.74
CA VAL A 78 -15.40 8.71 -15.56
C VAL A 78 -14.57 8.84 -16.84
N ASN A 79 -13.28 8.54 -16.77
CA ASN A 79 -12.35 8.61 -17.88
C ASN A 79 -11.33 7.47 -17.78
N PRO A 80 -11.60 6.32 -18.41
CA PRO A 80 -10.72 5.16 -18.36
C PRO A 80 -9.30 5.46 -18.87
N THR A 81 -9.15 6.35 -19.86
CA THR A 81 -7.83 6.70 -20.41
C THR A 81 -6.95 7.41 -19.39
N ILE A 82 -7.51 8.33 -18.60
CA ILE A 82 -6.77 8.98 -17.49
C ILE A 82 -6.68 8.03 -16.28
N GLY A 83 -7.64 7.10 -16.16
CA GLY A 83 -7.65 6.06 -15.13
C GLY A 83 -6.35 5.27 -15.09
N VAL A 84 -5.86 4.82 -16.25
CA VAL A 84 -4.61 4.06 -16.40
C VAL A 84 -3.42 4.80 -15.79
N ASP A 85 -3.24 6.07 -16.12
CA ASP A 85 -2.13 6.88 -15.62
C ASP A 85 -2.17 7.04 -14.08
N ILE A 86 -3.37 7.22 -13.52
CA ILE A 86 -3.57 7.40 -12.09
C ILE A 86 -3.44 6.06 -11.34
N GLU A 87 -3.86 4.97 -11.95
CA GLU A 87 -3.66 3.60 -11.47
C GLU A 87 -2.16 3.29 -11.31
N ILE A 88 -1.33 3.63 -12.30
CA ILE A 88 0.13 3.46 -12.20
C ILE A 88 0.72 4.31 -11.05
N LEU A 89 0.24 5.55 -10.87
CA LEU A 89 0.66 6.41 -9.77
C LEU A 89 0.24 5.84 -8.39
N ARG A 90 -0.99 5.32 -8.29
CA ARG A 90 -1.54 4.66 -7.10
C ARG A 90 -0.70 3.43 -6.73
N ASP A 91 -0.29 2.64 -7.70
CA ASP A 91 0.57 1.47 -7.48
C ASP A 91 1.94 1.88 -6.91
N GLY A 92 2.47 3.02 -7.37
CA GLY A 92 3.66 3.64 -6.76
C GLY A 92 3.41 4.10 -5.31
N TYR A 93 2.23 4.66 -5.01
CA TYR A 93 1.84 5.06 -3.66
C TYR A 93 1.69 3.88 -2.70
N GLU A 94 1.18 2.74 -3.17
CA GLU A 94 1.02 1.53 -2.34
C GLU A 94 2.35 1.08 -1.73
N ALA A 95 3.45 1.20 -2.49
CA ALA A 95 4.80 0.94 -2.01
C ALA A 95 5.18 1.83 -0.80
N PHE A 96 4.87 3.13 -0.88
CA PHE A 96 5.08 4.08 0.20
C PHE A 96 4.17 3.76 1.41
N ALA A 97 2.90 3.45 1.18
CA ALA A 97 1.95 3.10 2.24
C ALA A 97 2.39 1.85 3.02
N MET A 98 2.92 0.83 2.33
CA MET A 98 3.43 -0.39 2.96
C MET A 98 4.67 -0.10 3.83
N TYR A 99 5.57 0.78 3.38
CA TYR A 99 6.69 1.24 4.20
C TYR A 99 6.21 2.00 5.45
N CYS A 100 5.27 2.93 5.29
CA CYS A 100 4.64 3.64 6.40
C CYS A 100 3.99 2.67 7.40
N PHE A 101 3.26 1.68 6.91
CA PHE A 101 2.63 0.67 7.75
C PHE A 101 3.65 -0.12 8.58
N GLY A 102 4.72 -0.62 7.95
CA GLY A 102 5.78 -1.34 8.67
C GLY A 102 6.46 -0.49 9.74
N ARG A 103 6.77 0.77 9.42
CA ARG A 103 7.35 1.72 10.38
C ARG A 103 6.39 2.12 11.50
N TYR A 104 5.10 2.21 11.19
CA TYR A 104 4.05 2.44 12.18
C TYR A 104 3.99 1.30 13.20
N LEU A 105 4.01 0.03 12.76
CA LEU A 105 4.02 -1.12 13.67
C LEU A 105 5.24 -1.10 14.61
N VAL A 106 6.43 -0.81 14.08
CA VAL A 106 7.66 -0.68 14.89
C VAL A 106 7.53 0.47 15.90
N ALA A 107 6.94 1.60 15.50
CA ALA A 107 6.71 2.72 16.41
C ALA A 107 5.74 2.34 17.54
N CYS A 108 4.63 1.64 17.24
CA CYS A 108 3.67 1.17 18.24
C CYS A 108 4.26 0.16 19.24
N LEU A 109 5.29 -0.59 18.84
CA LEU A 109 6.02 -1.50 19.72
C LEU A 109 7.10 -0.79 20.57
N GLY A 110 7.24 0.53 20.42
CA GLY A 110 8.19 1.34 21.17
C GLY A 110 9.60 1.36 20.57
N GLY A 111 9.72 1.16 19.26
CA GLY A 111 10.98 1.27 18.51
C GLY A 111 11.59 -0.07 18.10
N GLU A 112 12.70 0.00 17.37
CA GLU A 112 13.38 -1.16 16.77
C GLU A 112 13.89 -2.14 17.84
N ASP A 113 14.57 -1.63 18.88
CA ASP A 113 15.15 -2.48 19.94
C ASP A 113 14.06 -3.23 20.71
N ARG A 114 12.99 -2.53 21.12
CA ARG A 114 11.85 -3.15 21.82
C ARG A 114 11.10 -4.13 20.94
N THR A 115 11.01 -3.87 19.64
CA THR A 115 10.42 -4.80 18.67
C THR A 115 11.23 -6.09 18.60
N ILE A 116 12.56 -5.98 18.50
CA ILE A 116 13.46 -7.13 18.44
C ILE A 116 13.40 -7.93 19.76
N GLU A 117 13.40 -7.24 20.91
CA GLU A 117 13.24 -7.87 22.22
C GLU A 117 11.89 -8.59 22.33
N PHE A 118 10.81 -7.94 21.90
CA PHE A 118 9.46 -8.53 21.89
C PHE A 118 9.40 -9.78 21.01
N LEU A 119 10.00 -9.74 19.81
CA LEU A 119 10.09 -10.89 18.92
C LEU A 119 10.92 -12.03 19.53
N LYS A 120 12.08 -11.73 20.13
CA LYS A 120 12.90 -12.73 20.84
C LYS A 120 12.14 -13.36 22.01
N LYS A 121 11.37 -12.57 22.75
CA LYS A 121 10.54 -13.05 23.87
C LYS A 121 9.40 -13.94 23.38
N GLU A 122 8.64 -13.54 22.38
CA GLU A 122 7.57 -14.36 21.82
C GLU A 122 8.07 -15.67 21.21
N GLY A 123 9.23 -15.64 20.53
CA GLY A 123 9.93 -16.85 20.09
C GLY A 123 10.32 -17.80 21.23
N SER A 124 10.37 -17.31 22.47
CA SER A 124 10.77 -18.06 23.67
C SER A 124 9.60 -18.43 24.62
N SER A 125 8.45 -17.74 24.57
CA SER A 125 7.41 -17.79 25.62
C SER A 125 6.20 -18.72 25.38
N GLY A 126 6.11 -19.43 24.26
CA GLY A 126 5.00 -20.35 24.01
C GLY A 126 5.16 -21.69 24.77
N SER A 127 4.30 -21.92 25.79
CA SER A 127 3.87 -23.14 26.52
C SER A 127 4.78 -24.39 26.75
N ASP A 128 5.95 -24.53 26.13
CA ASP A 128 6.85 -25.68 26.30
C ASP A 128 8.29 -25.24 26.64
N ALA A 129 8.47 -24.10 27.31
CA ALA A 129 9.79 -23.73 27.81
C ALA A 129 10.21 -24.72 28.92
N PRO A 130 11.35 -25.46 28.78
CA PRO A 130 11.82 -26.34 29.83
C PRO A 130 12.17 -25.48 31.06
N LEU A 131 11.61 -25.82 32.22
CA LEU A 131 11.79 -25.10 33.49
C LEU A 131 13.23 -25.20 34.08
N LEU A 132 14.17 -25.71 33.32
CA LEU A 132 15.56 -25.91 33.71
C LEU A 132 16.45 -25.36 32.60
N GLY A 133 17.12 -24.25 32.89
CA GLY A 133 17.95 -23.54 31.95
C GLY A 133 19.03 -24.45 31.37
N ASN A 134 18.84 -24.85 30.12
CA ASN A 134 19.86 -25.32 29.20
C ASN A 134 19.30 -25.21 27.77
N ALA A 135 19.93 -24.37 26.95
CA ALA A 135 19.91 -24.31 25.49
C ALA A 135 18.55 -24.20 24.76
N SER A 136 18.19 -22.96 24.40
CA SER A 136 17.81 -22.55 23.03
C SER A 136 17.01 -23.55 22.17
N GLU A 137 15.71 -23.69 22.39
CA GLU A 137 14.78 -24.13 21.34
C GLU A 137 14.09 -22.87 20.77
N GLU A 138 14.61 -22.36 19.65
CA GLU A 138 13.97 -21.28 18.88
C GLU A 138 12.64 -21.79 18.31
N ARG A 139 11.48 -21.32 18.80
CA ARG A 139 10.20 -21.74 18.23
C ARG A 139 9.99 -21.03 16.89
N HIS A 140 9.63 -21.80 15.87
CA HIS A 140 9.54 -21.33 14.49
C HIS A 140 8.11 -20.88 14.10
N VAL A 141 7.96 -19.84 13.28
CA VAL A 141 6.67 -19.47 12.66
C VAL A 141 6.32 -20.48 11.57
N ASN A 142 5.22 -21.21 11.75
CA ASN A 142 4.67 -22.05 10.70
C ASN A 142 3.99 -21.19 9.65
N HIS A 143 4.29 -21.44 8.37
CA HIS A 143 3.68 -20.71 7.27
C HIS A 143 2.20 -21.08 7.13
N PRO A 144 1.33 -20.17 6.67
CA PRO A 144 -0.04 -20.53 6.33
C PRO A 144 -0.07 -21.52 5.15
N PHE A 145 -1.14 -22.31 5.06
CA PHE A 145 -1.38 -23.20 3.92
C PHE A 145 -1.43 -22.39 2.60
N PRO A 146 -0.77 -22.82 1.50
CA PRO A 146 -0.07 -24.09 1.27
C PRO A 146 1.43 -24.07 1.58
N MET A 147 1.96 -22.90 1.93
CA MET A 147 3.41 -22.64 2.07
C MET A 147 4.06 -23.44 3.21
N ASN A 148 3.25 -23.89 4.18
CA ASN A 148 3.67 -24.79 5.27
C ASN A 148 4.31 -26.12 4.79
N TYR A 149 3.97 -26.59 3.59
CA TYR A 149 4.50 -27.85 3.07
C TYR A 149 5.81 -27.69 2.30
N MET A 150 6.11 -26.48 1.82
CA MET A 150 7.28 -26.21 0.98
C MET A 150 8.41 -25.51 1.73
N LEU A 151 8.09 -24.70 2.74
CA LEU A 151 9.06 -23.88 3.44
C LEU A 151 9.23 -24.35 4.89
N ASN A 152 10.49 -24.47 5.31
CA ASN A 152 10.82 -24.68 6.71
C ASN A 152 10.34 -23.48 7.53
N PRO A 153 9.89 -23.71 8.78
CA PRO A 153 9.35 -22.65 9.60
C PRO A 153 10.47 -21.67 9.99
N TRP A 154 10.17 -20.39 10.16
CA TRP A 154 11.18 -19.34 10.35
C TRP A 154 11.45 -19.04 11.83
N PRO A 155 12.72 -18.90 12.27
CA PRO A 155 13.03 -18.56 13.66
C PRO A 155 12.59 -17.12 13.97
N VAL A 156 11.81 -16.94 15.05
CA VAL A 156 11.35 -15.61 15.49
C VAL A 156 12.50 -14.91 16.23
N GLY A 157 12.86 -13.70 15.81
CA GLY A 157 13.90 -12.93 16.48
C GLY A 157 14.44 -11.78 15.62
N GLU A 158 15.70 -11.42 15.85
CA GLU A 158 16.37 -10.32 15.16
C GLU A 158 16.54 -10.60 13.66
N TRP A 159 16.93 -11.82 13.30
CA TRP A 159 17.05 -12.23 11.90
C TRP A 159 15.73 -12.08 11.15
N PHE A 160 14.63 -12.51 11.74
CA PHE A 160 13.29 -12.34 11.16
C PHE A 160 12.94 -10.87 10.97
N TYR A 161 13.18 -10.03 11.98
CA TYR A 161 12.96 -8.59 11.88
C TYR A 161 13.76 -7.97 10.73
N LEU A 162 15.04 -8.32 10.59
CA LEU A 162 15.88 -7.85 9.50
C LEU A 162 15.34 -8.29 8.14
N VAL A 163 14.92 -9.55 7.99
CA VAL A 163 14.31 -10.05 6.74
C VAL A 163 13.04 -9.26 6.40
N VAL A 164 12.18 -8.97 7.37
CA VAL A 164 10.98 -8.15 7.15
C VAL A 164 11.36 -6.72 6.75
N LYS A 165 12.32 -6.10 7.44
CA LYS A 165 12.81 -4.74 7.13
C LYS A 165 13.39 -4.66 5.72
N PHE A 166 14.25 -5.60 5.34
CA PHE A 166 14.79 -5.70 3.99
C PHE A 166 13.70 -5.98 2.96
N GLY A 167 12.76 -6.88 3.26
CA GLY A 167 11.64 -7.21 2.38
C GLY A 167 10.75 -6.01 2.08
N LEU A 168 10.44 -5.19 3.08
CA LEU A 168 9.67 -3.95 2.91
C LEU A 168 10.39 -2.95 1.99
N VAL A 169 11.69 -2.74 2.20
CA VAL A 169 12.48 -1.83 1.37
C VAL A 169 12.64 -2.38 -0.05
N GLN A 170 12.90 -3.68 -0.19
CA GLN A 170 13.01 -4.35 -1.48
C GLN A 170 11.71 -4.25 -2.27
N TYR A 171 10.58 -4.57 -1.63
CA TYR A 171 9.26 -4.43 -2.24
C TYR A 171 9.01 -3.00 -2.72
N MET A 172 9.33 -2.01 -1.87
CA MET A 172 9.16 -0.61 -2.21
C MET A 172 9.97 -0.23 -3.47
N ILE A 173 11.25 -0.61 -3.52
CA ILE A 173 12.12 -0.33 -4.68
C ILE A 173 11.59 -1.01 -5.94
N ILE A 174 11.27 -2.30 -5.88
CA ILE A 174 10.79 -3.06 -7.02
C ILE A 174 9.49 -2.44 -7.55
N LYS A 175 8.53 -2.17 -6.68
CA LYS A 175 7.23 -1.66 -7.07
C LYS A 175 7.31 -0.24 -7.63
N THR A 176 8.16 0.63 -7.07
CA THR A 176 8.41 1.96 -7.64
C THR A 176 9.09 1.88 -9.01
N ILE A 177 10.07 0.99 -9.21
CA ILE A 177 10.71 0.81 -10.52
C ILE A 177 9.70 0.28 -11.54
N CYS A 178 8.88 -0.72 -11.16
CA CYS A 178 7.83 -1.24 -12.04
C CYS A 178 6.82 -0.16 -12.43
N ALA A 179 6.36 0.67 -11.48
CA ALA A 179 5.47 1.77 -11.76
C ALA A 179 6.11 2.80 -12.71
N LEU A 180 7.38 3.17 -12.50
CA LEU A 180 8.10 4.07 -13.41
C LEU A 180 8.25 3.48 -14.82
N LEU A 181 8.55 2.18 -14.92
CA LEU A 181 8.61 1.48 -16.20
C LEU A 181 7.24 1.47 -16.88
N ALA A 182 6.16 1.24 -16.15
CA ALA A 182 4.80 1.28 -16.68
C ALA A 182 4.46 2.67 -17.26
N VAL A 183 4.76 3.77 -16.56
CA VAL A 183 4.56 5.14 -17.10
C VAL A 183 5.35 5.35 -18.40
N ILE A 184 6.60 4.86 -18.46
CA ILE A 184 7.44 4.99 -19.65
C ILE A 184 6.85 4.18 -20.81
N LEU A 185 6.42 2.94 -20.56
CA LEU A 185 5.83 2.07 -21.57
C LEU A 185 4.48 2.58 -22.08
N GLU A 186 3.66 3.15 -21.19
CA GLU A 186 2.40 3.83 -21.52
C GLU A 186 2.67 5.05 -22.41
N SER A 187 3.70 5.85 -22.10
CA SER A 187 4.11 6.97 -22.95
C SER A 187 4.56 6.55 -24.36
N PHE A 188 5.02 5.31 -24.55
CA PHE A 188 5.35 4.76 -25.87
C PHE A 188 4.18 4.04 -26.55
N GLY A 189 3.04 3.90 -25.88
CA GLY A 189 1.85 3.21 -26.38
C GLY A 189 2.03 1.70 -26.54
N VAL A 190 2.99 1.11 -25.82
CA VAL A 190 3.28 -0.35 -25.85
C VAL A 190 2.75 -1.05 -24.60
N TYR A 191 2.42 -0.28 -23.55
CA TYR A 191 1.74 -0.80 -22.37
C TYR A 191 0.29 -1.13 -22.72
N CYS A 192 -0.12 -2.38 -22.49
CA CYS A 192 -1.49 -2.81 -22.70
C CYS A 192 -2.05 -3.28 -21.38
N GLU A 193 -2.72 -2.37 -20.67
CA GLU A 193 -3.32 -2.67 -19.39
C GLU A 193 -4.40 -3.77 -19.53
N GLY A 194 -4.26 -4.84 -18.74
CA GLY A 194 -5.25 -5.93 -18.67
C GLY A 194 -5.27 -6.90 -19.88
N GLU A 195 -4.41 -6.73 -20.89
CA GLU A 195 -4.35 -7.64 -22.04
C GLU A 195 -3.03 -8.44 -22.10
N PHE A 196 -3.11 -9.78 -22.01
CA PHE A 196 -1.95 -10.67 -22.20
C PHE A 196 -1.62 -10.86 -23.69
N LYS A 197 -1.02 -9.85 -24.32
CA LYS A 197 -0.52 -9.93 -25.71
C LYS A 197 1.02 -9.96 -25.71
N TRP A 198 1.61 -10.86 -26.48
CA TRP A 198 3.07 -11.00 -26.63
C TRP A 198 3.79 -9.76 -27.18
N ASN A 199 3.04 -8.82 -27.78
CA ASN A 199 3.57 -7.58 -28.34
C ASN A 199 3.44 -6.38 -27.38
N CYS A 200 2.83 -6.57 -26.22
CA CYS A 200 2.65 -5.56 -25.18
C CYS A 200 3.59 -5.87 -24.01
N GLY A 201 4.17 -4.83 -23.41
CA GLY A 201 5.20 -4.94 -22.36
C GLY A 201 4.82 -4.20 -21.10
#